data_AF-A0A3D3CPV4-F1
#
_entry.id   AF-A0A3D3CPV4-F1
#
_cell.length_a   1.000
_cell.length_b   1.000
_cell.length_c   1.000
_cell.angle_alpha   90.00
_cell.angle_beta   90.00
_cell.angle_gamma   90.00
#
_symmetry.space_group_name_H-M   'P 1'
#
loop_
_entity.id
_entity.type
_entity.pdbx_description
1 polymer ?
#
loop_
_entity_poly.entity_id
_entity_poly.type
_entity_poly.pdbx_seq_one_letter_code
_entity_poly.pdbx_strand_id
1 'polypeptide(L)'
;MQRLKQFLTVAGMLLLAGCFEINEEIDVHAGGAGVYSVHNDMSQLLQAMSTYLSKEEMDKQMPAKNIDTTVLMKDLMDSASNISAENKALIRDGSVHLLLNMDQKAFKSDVVIPFK
;
A
#
# COMPACT_ATOMS: atom_id res chain seq x y z
N MET A 1 1.34 0.80 40.23
CA MET A 1 0.16 0.61 39.34
C MET A 1 0.27 1.40 38.03
N GLN A 2 0.71 2.66 38.01
CA GLN A 2 0.77 3.47 36.78
C GLN A 2 1.74 2.94 35.71
N ARG A 3 2.92 2.46 36.11
CA ARG A 3 3.93 1.84 35.21
C ARG A 3 3.43 0.53 34.58
N LEU A 4 2.68 -0.28 35.33
CA LEU A 4 2.08 -1.54 34.83
C LEU A 4 0.95 -1.24 33.84
N LYS A 5 0.12 -0.23 34.11
CA LYS A 5 -0.91 0.24 33.16
C LYS A 5 -0.28 0.75 31.86
N GLN A 6 0.78 1.56 31.94
CA GLN A 6 1.50 2.05 30.76
C GLN A 6 2.12 0.90 29.94
N PHE A 7 2.73 -0.08 30.61
CA PHE A 7 3.28 -1.25 29.95
C PHE A 7 2.19 -2.06 29.22
N LEU A 8 1.04 -2.30 29.86
CA LEU A 8 -0.07 -3.03 29.25
C LEU A 8 -0.67 -2.29 28.06
N THR A 9 -0.77 -0.96 28.15
CA THR A 9 -1.26 -0.12 27.04
C THR A 9 -0.30 -0.14 25.85
N VAL A 10 1.01 -0.04 26.08
CA VAL A 10 2.01 -0.12 24.99
C VAL A 10 2.05 -1.53 24.38
N ALA A 11 2.01 -2.58 25.21
CA ALA A 11 1.93 -3.96 24.72
C ALA A 11 0.66 -4.22 23.91
N GLY A 12 -0.49 -3.68 24.33
CA GLY A 12 -1.75 -3.77 23.59
C GLY A 12 -1.72 -3.06 22.23
N MET A 13 -1.08 -1.89 22.13
CA MET A 13 -0.94 -1.19 20.85
C MET A 13 -0.04 -1.94 19.86
N LEU A 14 1.02 -2.61 20.34
CA LEU A 14 1.91 -3.39 19.47
C LEU A 14 1.21 -4.59 18.84
N LEU A 15 0.18 -5.15 19.49
CA LEU A 15 -0.62 -6.27 18.96
C LEU A 15 -1.60 -5.84 17.86
N LEU A 16 -1.91 -4.55 17.73
CA LEU A 16 -2.82 -4.02 16.71
C LEU A 16 -2.12 -3.68 15.37
N ALA A 17 -0.80 -3.85 15.28
CA ALA A 17 -0.03 -3.55 14.07
C ALA A 17 -0.15 -4.59 12.95
N GLY A 18 -0.81 -5.74 13.20
CA GLY A 18 -0.87 -6.87 12.28
C GLY A 18 -1.97 -6.84 11.20
N CYS A 19 -2.75 -5.75 11.09
CA CYS A 19 -3.92 -5.70 10.20
C CYS A 19 -3.59 -5.39 8.72
N PHE A 20 -2.35 -5.60 8.28
CA PHE A 20 -1.90 -5.35 6.91
C PHE A 20 -1.38 -6.65 6.31
N GLU A 21 -2.04 -7.11 5.26
CA GLU A 21 -1.56 -8.24 4.46
C GLU A 21 -0.71 -7.67 3.33
N ILE A 22 0.60 -7.90 3.40
CA ILE A 22 1.56 -7.51 2.38
C ILE A 22 2.23 -8.80 1.90
N ASN A 23 2.03 -9.12 0.63
CA ASN A 23 2.66 -10.25 -0.03
C ASN A 23 3.67 -9.72 -1.05
N GLU A 24 4.93 -10.08 -0.87
CA GLU A 24 6.04 -9.71 -1.76
C GLU A 24 6.50 -10.97 -2.50
N GLU A 25 6.49 -10.91 -3.82
CA GLU A 25 6.88 -12.01 -4.70
C GLU A 25 8.02 -11.57 -5.61
N ILE A 26 9.05 -12.40 -5.72
CA ILE A 26 10.17 -12.20 -6.64
C ILE A 26 10.26 -13.42 -7.54
N ASP A 27 9.90 -13.24 -8.81
CA ASP A 27 10.11 -14.26 -9.83
C ASP A 27 11.42 -13.97 -10.56
N VAL A 28 12.31 -14.96 -10.62
CA VAL A 28 13.62 -14.86 -11.28
C VAL A 28 13.70 -15.92 -12.37
N HIS A 29 13.79 -15.45 -13.61
CA HIS A 29 13.93 -16.29 -14.79
C HIS A 29 15.40 -16.60 -15.10
N ALA A 30 15.62 -17.58 -15.99
CA ALA A 30 16.93 -17.89 -16.52
C ALA A 30 17.56 -16.65 -17.18
N GLY A 31 18.78 -16.29 -16.75
CA GLY A 31 19.50 -15.12 -17.25
C GLY A 31 19.47 -13.90 -16.32
N GLY A 32 18.84 -13.98 -15.15
CA GLY A 32 18.86 -12.93 -14.12
C GLY A 32 17.74 -11.88 -14.23
N ALA A 33 16.96 -11.94 -15.31
CA ALA A 33 15.75 -11.14 -15.47
C ALA A 33 14.60 -11.69 -14.62
N GLY A 34 13.64 -10.85 -14.27
CA GLY A 34 12.55 -11.24 -13.38
C GLY A 34 11.50 -10.16 -13.16
N VAL A 35 10.59 -10.43 -12.22
CA VAL A 35 9.52 -9.51 -11.82
C VAL A 35 9.46 -9.46 -10.30
N TYR A 36 9.50 -8.25 -9.76
CA TYR A 36 9.21 -7.97 -8.36
C TYR A 36 7.78 -7.47 -8.24
N SER A 37 6.95 -8.17 -7.48
CA SER A 37 5.54 -7.85 -7.28
C SER A 37 5.25 -7.64 -5.81
N VAL A 38 4.49 -6.60 -5.47
CA VAL A 38 4.02 -6.34 -4.11
C VAL A 38 2.52 -6.20 -4.14
N HIS A 39 1.84 -7.07 -3.42
CA HIS A 39 0.39 -7.05 -3.24
C HIS A 39 0.09 -6.61 -1.81
N ASN A 40 -0.58 -5.47 -1.65
CA ASN A 40 -0.96 -4.94 -0.35
C ASN A 40 -2.49 -4.89 -0.24
N ASP A 41 -3.06 -5.61 0.73
CA ASP A 41 -4.48 -5.58 1.05
C ASP A 41 -4.72 -4.85 2.38
N MET A 42 -5.23 -3.64 2.26
CA MET A 42 -5.61 -2.74 3.36
C MET A 42 -7.13 -2.77 3.63
N SER A 43 -7.88 -3.71 3.04
CA SER A 43 -9.34 -3.78 3.19
C SER A 43 -9.77 -3.96 4.65
N GLN A 44 -8.95 -4.66 5.45
CA GLN A 44 -9.20 -4.81 6.88
C GLN A 44 -9.05 -3.48 7.65
N LEU A 45 -8.07 -2.66 7.28
CA LEU A 45 -7.95 -1.30 7.83
C LEU A 45 -9.20 -0.48 7.50
N LEU A 46 -9.68 -0.55 6.26
CA LEU A 46 -10.88 0.18 5.86
C LEU A 46 -12.10 -0.24 6.67
N GLN A 47 -12.25 -1.53 6.95
CA GLN A 47 -13.31 -2.06 7.82
C GLN A 47 -13.18 -1.56 9.25
N ALA A 48 -11.96 -1.57 9.81
CA ALA A 48 -11.70 -1.03 11.14
C ALA A 48 -12.08 0.46 11.20
N MET A 49 -11.62 1.27 10.24
CA MET A 49 -11.97 2.70 10.15
C MET A 49 -13.48 2.93 10.08
N SER A 50 -14.21 2.13 9.29
CA SER A 50 -15.67 2.22 9.20
C SER A 50 -16.41 1.90 10.49
N THR A 51 -15.76 1.23 11.44
CA THR A 51 -16.31 0.94 12.77
C THR A 51 -16.13 2.11 13.74
N TYR A 52 -15.06 2.90 13.57
CA TYR A 52 -14.70 3.99 14.47
C TYR A 52 -15.11 5.38 13.96
N LEU A 53 -15.18 5.58 12.65
CA LEU A 53 -15.52 6.85 12.03
C LEU A 53 -16.98 6.89 11.60
N SER A 54 -17.63 8.03 11.79
CA SER A 54 -18.97 8.25 11.25
C SER A 54 -18.92 8.35 9.72
N LYS A 55 -20.05 8.06 9.06
CA LYS A 55 -20.18 8.16 7.60
C LYS A 55 -19.83 9.57 7.08
N GLU A 56 -20.18 10.61 7.84
CA GLU A 56 -19.89 12.00 7.49
C GLU A 56 -18.39 12.31 7.57
N GLU A 57 -17.67 11.77 8.55
CA GLU A 57 -16.22 11.97 8.69
C GLU A 57 -15.45 11.19 7.62
N MET A 58 -15.89 9.98 7.29
CA MET A 58 -15.33 9.21 6.17
C MET A 58 -15.48 9.96 4.84
N ASP A 59 -16.64 10.52 4.55
CA ASP A 59 -16.88 11.27 3.31
C ASP A 59 -16.02 12.54 3.24
N LYS A 60 -15.66 13.14 4.38
CA LYS A 60 -14.73 14.28 4.45
C LYS A 60 -13.27 13.86 4.24
N GLN A 61 -12.84 12.75 4.85
CA GLN A 61 -11.45 12.29 4.80
C GLN A 61 -11.12 11.54 3.50
N MET A 62 -12.09 10.84 2.92
CA MET A 62 -11.99 10.10 1.66
C MET A 62 -13.12 10.51 0.72
N PRO A 63 -13.02 11.69 0.09
CA PRO A 63 -14.08 12.20 -0.79
C PRO A 63 -14.25 11.33 -2.04
N ALA A 64 -13.21 10.63 -2.46
CA ALA A 64 -13.24 9.65 -3.54
C ALA A 64 -13.66 8.27 -2.98
N LYS A 65 -14.91 7.88 -3.24
CA LYS A 65 -15.48 6.61 -2.75
C LYS A 65 -15.11 5.40 -3.60
N ASN A 66 -14.73 5.64 -4.84
CA ASN A 66 -14.34 4.61 -5.80
C ASN A 66 -13.15 5.12 -6.63
N ILE A 67 -12.01 4.44 -6.52
CA ILE A 67 -10.79 4.68 -7.29
C ILE A 67 -10.38 3.33 -7.85
N ASP A 68 -10.21 3.27 -9.15
CA ASP A 68 -9.57 2.15 -9.84
C ASP A 68 -8.64 2.76 -10.87
N THR A 69 -7.35 2.77 -10.57
CA THR A 69 -6.36 3.45 -11.41
C THR A 69 -5.05 2.68 -11.46
N THR A 70 -4.41 2.71 -12.63
CA THR A 70 -3.05 2.23 -12.80
C THR A 70 -2.17 3.41 -13.17
N VAL A 71 -1.11 3.62 -12.39
CA VAL A 71 -0.10 4.65 -12.63
C VAL A 71 1.17 3.98 -13.12
N LEU A 72 1.69 4.43 -14.26
CA LEU A 72 2.95 3.95 -14.79
C LEU A 72 4.10 4.71 -14.11
N MET A 73 5.10 3.97 -13.62
CA MET A 73 6.21 4.58 -12.89
C MET A 73 7.06 5.49 -13.79
N LYS A 74 7.13 5.22 -15.09
CA LYS A 74 7.80 6.12 -16.07
C LYS A 74 7.28 7.56 -15.98
N ASP A 75 5.96 7.74 -15.83
CA ASP A 75 5.32 9.06 -15.84
C ASP A 75 5.66 9.82 -14.55
N LEU A 76 5.80 9.10 -13.43
CA LEU A 76 6.28 9.67 -12.17
C LEU A 76 7.78 10.00 -12.23
N MET A 77 8.59 9.11 -12.79
CA MET A 77 10.05 9.25 -12.87
C MET A 77 10.51 10.38 -13.77
N ASP A 78 9.72 10.71 -14.80
CA ASP A 78 9.98 11.84 -15.68
C ASP A 78 9.84 13.19 -14.93
N SER A 79 9.02 13.24 -13.87
CA SER A 79 8.84 14.44 -13.02
C SER A 79 9.75 14.50 -11.79
N ALA A 80 10.31 13.37 -11.35
CA ALA A 80 11.11 13.30 -10.12
C ALA A 80 12.51 13.90 -10.30
N SER A 81 12.88 14.94 -9.57
CA SER A 81 14.21 15.60 -9.71
C SER A 81 15.29 15.05 -8.77
N ASN A 82 14.90 14.24 -7.78
CA ASN A 82 15.75 13.82 -6.65
C ASN A 82 16.10 12.31 -6.66
N ILE A 83 15.93 11.62 -7.78
CA ILE A 83 16.29 10.20 -7.94
C ILE A 83 17.41 10.10 -8.99
N SER A 84 18.45 9.30 -8.69
CA SER A 84 19.56 9.04 -9.62
C SER A 84 19.06 8.40 -10.91
N ALA A 85 19.78 8.61 -12.01
CA ALA A 85 19.41 8.00 -13.30
C ALA A 85 19.34 6.47 -13.23
N GLU A 86 20.22 5.84 -12.45
CA GLU A 86 20.24 4.40 -12.20
C GLU A 86 18.97 3.91 -11.49
N ASN A 87 18.59 4.55 -10.37
CA ASN A 87 17.40 4.16 -9.62
C ASN A 87 16.12 4.42 -10.43
N LYS A 88 16.08 5.49 -11.23
CA LYS A 88 14.97 5.72 -12.17
C LYS A 88 14.86 4.58 -13.17
N ALA A 89 15.97 4.12 -13.74
CA ALA A 89 15.97 3.06 -14.74
C ALA A 89 15.42 1.74 -14.18
N LEU A 90 15.74 1.41 -12.91
CA LEU A 90 15.26 0.19 -12.26
C LEU A 90 13.74 0.15 -12.08
N ILE A 91 13.10 1.29 -11.81
CA ILE A 91 11.67 1.36 -11.52
C ILE A 91 10.84 1.90 -12.69
N ARG A 92 11.47 2.41 -13.75
CA ARG A 92 10.80 3.08 -14.89
C ARG A 92 9.73 2.21 -15.52
N ASP A 93 10.03 0.93 -15.70
CA ASP A 93 9.15 -0.02 -16.38
C ASP A 93 8.09 -0.62 -15.43
N GLY A 94 8.04 -0.15 -14.19
CA GLY A 94 7.06 -0.57 -13.22
C GLY A 94 5.68 0.10 -13.36
N SER A 95 4.71 -0.48 -12.67
CA SER A 95 3.35 0.05 -12.56
C SER A 95 2.81 -0.13 -11.14
N VAL A 96 1.94 0.78 -10.73
CA VAL A 96 1.19 0.68 -9.48
C VAL A 96 -0.30 0.72 -9.82
N HIS A 97 -1.03 -0.33 -9.47
CA HIS A 97 -2.48 -0.37 -9.50
C HIS A 97 -3.02 -0.06 -8.10
N LEU A 98 -3.99 0.83 -8.02
CA LEU A 98 -4.64 1.26 -6.79
C LEU A 98 -6.14 1.06 -6.93
N LEU A 99 -6.71 0.25 -6.04
CA LEU A 99 -8.14 -0.02 -5.96
C LEU A 99 -8.67 0.43 -4.59
N LEU A 100 -9.56 1.41 -4.58
CA LEU A 100 -10.41 1.75 -3.45
C LEU A 100 -11.86 1.60 -3.90
N ASN A 101 -12.61 0.73 -3.25
CA ASN A 101 -14.04 0.60 -3.48
C ASN A 101 -14.74 0.49 -2.13
N MET A 102 -15.41 1.58 -1.74
CA MET A 102 -16.09 1.66 -0.44
C MET A 102 -17.31 0.73 -0.35
N ASP A 103 -17.98 0.46 -1.46
CA ASP A 103 -19.17 -0.41 -1.51
C ASP A 103 -18.78 -1.88 -1.31
N GLN A 104 -17.67 -2.29 -1.94
CA GLN A 104 -17.07 -3.62 -1.81
C GLN A 104 -16.13 -3.75 -0.60
N LYS A 105 -15.89 -2.65 0.12
CA LYS A 105 -14.92 -2.54 1.23
C LYS A 105 -13.52 -3.01 0.83
N ALA A 106 -13.13 -2.73 -0.40
CA ALA A 106 -11.83 -3.09 -0.95
C ALA A 106 -10.88 -1.90 -0.88
N PHE A 107 -9.69 -2.10 -0.33
CA PHE A 107 -8.60 -1.16 -0.44
C PHE A 107 -7.31 -1.93 -0.70
N LYS A 108 -6.84 -1.93 -1.96
CA LYS A 108 -5.70 -2.72 -2.43
C LYS A 108 -4.73 -1.87 -3.23
N SER A 109 -3.46 -2.25 -3.16
CA SER A 109 -2.40 -1.69 -4.00
C SER A 109 -1.52 -2.80 -4.51
N ASP A 110 -1.33 -2.85 -5.82
CA ASP A 110 -0.48 -3.84 -6.50
C ASP A 110 0.65 -3.11 -7.21
N VAL A 111 1.89 -3.43 -6.87
CA VAL A 111 3.09 -2.89 -7.50
C VAL A 111 3.75 -3.99 -8.31
N VAL A 112 4.12 -3.71 -9.55
CA VAL A 112 4.86 -4.64 -10.42
C VAL A 112 6.06 -3.90 -10.98
N ILE A 113 7.26 -4.45 -10.79
CA ILE A 113 8.52 -3.89 -11.27
C ILE A 113 9.29 -5.00 -12.00
N PRO A 114 9.30 -4.99 -13.34
CA PRO A 114 10.15 -5.90 -14.10
C PRO A 114 11.62 -5.46 -14.00
N PHE A 115 12.53 -6.42 -13.90
CA PHE A 115 13.98 -6.19 -13.93
C PHE A 115 14.67 -7.13 -14.92
N LYS A 116 15.84 -6.72 -15.39
CA LYS A 116 16.65 -7.42 -16.39
C LYS A 116 18.05 -7.64 -15.88
#